data_AF-A0A075FWY0-F1
#
_entry.id   AF-A0A075FWY0-F1
#
_cell.length_a   1.000
_cell.length_b   1.000
_cell.length_c   1.000
_cell.angle_alpha   90.00
_cell.angle_beta   90.00
_cell.angle_gamma   90.00
#
_symmetry.space_group_name_H-M   'P 1'
#
loop_
_entity.id
_entity.type
_entity.pdbx_description
1 polymer ?
#
loop_
_entity_poly.entity_id
_entity_poly.type
_entity_poly.pdbx_seq_one_letter_code
_entity_poly.pdbx_strand_id
1 'polypeptide(L)'
;MIEAAEKFTIKERIGKVGKVPLREAASKLELPEDIANRKKKAAQYGSGSQKAIKDIIKHKIEFKIEFENKKLQNLLQKQLNQRMLDGWILLLKTI
;
A
#
# COMPACT_ATOMS: atom_id res chain seq x y z
N MET A 1 -1.81 25.68 -17.18
CA MET A 1 -1.33 25.04 -15.91
C MET A 1 -0.16 24.09 -16.15
N ILE A 2 -0.26 23.13 -17.07
CA ILE A 2 0.84 22.20 -17.40
C ILE A 2 2.04 22.95 -17.97
N GLU A 3 1.83 23.81 -18.97
CA GLU A 3 2.88 24.64 -19.59
C GLU A 3 3.63 25.53 -18.58
N ALA A 4 2.93 26.05 -17.56
CA ALA A 4 3.56 26.84 -16.51
C ALA A 4 4.46 25.99 -15.59
N ALA A 5 4.11 24.72 -15.38
CA ALA A 5 4.92 23.78 -14.60
C ALA A 5 6.16 23.29 -15.38
N GLU A 6 6.14 23.35 -16.71
CA GLU A 6 7.26 22.99 -17.58
C GLU A 6 8.38 24.05 -17.58
N LYS A 7 8.06 25.29 -17.17
CA LYS A 7 9.08 26.35 -16.99
C LYS A 7 10.07 26.07 -15.87
N PHE A 8 9.73 25.15 -14.95
CA PHE A 8 10.61 24.74 -13.86
C PHE A 8 11.36 23.47 -14.22
N THR A 9 12.66 23.48 -13.97
CA THR A 9 13.52 22.31 -14.13
C THR A 9 13.15 21.21 -13.13
N ILE A 10 13.56 19.98 -13.41
CA ILE A 10 13.37 18.84 -12.50
C ILE A 10 14.03 19.11 -11.14
N LYS A 11 15.21 19.74 -11.14
CA LYS A 11 15.95 20.07 -9.92
C LYS A 11 15.17 21.04 -9.04
N GLU A 12 14.56 22.07 -9.62
CA GLU A 12 13.68 23.01 -8.91
C GLU A 12 12.40 22.34 -8.42
N ARG A 13 11.79 21.48 -9.23
CA ARG A 13 10.54 20.78 -8.86
C ARG A 13 10.73 19.78 -7.74
N ILE A 14 11.86 19.06 -7.69
CA ILE A 14 12.14 18.06 -6.65
C ILE A 14 12.78 18.71 -5.43
N GLY A 15 13.83 19.53 -5.59
CA GLY A 15 14.56 20.14 -4.48
C GLY A 15 14.87 19.15 -3.35
N LYS A 16 14.78 19.59 -2.09
CA LYS A 16 14.96 18.73 -0.90
C LYS A 16 13.67 18.00 -0.47
N VAL A 17 12.50 18.61 -0.66
CA VAL A 17 11.22 18.17 -0.06
C VAL A 17 10.11 17.86 -1.07
N GLY A 18 10.39 18.02 -2.36
CA GLY A 18 9.44 17.86 -3.46
C GLY A 18 8.46 19.01 -3.58
N LYS A 19 8.04 19.30 -4.82
CA LYS A 19 7.04 20.32 -5.18
C LYS A 19 7.38 21.73 -4.69
N VAL A 20 8.66 22.10 -4.70
CA VAL A 20 9.15 23.36 -4.10
C VAL A 20 8.39 24.60 -4.60
N PRO A 21 8.17 24.80 -5.92
CA PRO A 21 7.46 25.98 -6.41
C PRO A 21 6.02 26.10 -5.90
N LEU A 22 5.34 24.96 -5.69
CA LEU A 22 3.98 24.95 -5.16
C LEU A 22 3.95 25.25 -3.66
N ARG A 23 4.97 24.83 -2.91
CA ARG A 23 5.09 25.13 -1.48
C ARG A 23 5.40 26.61 -1.25
N GLU A 24 6.29 27.19 -2.04
CA GLU A 24 6.58 28.62 -2.01
C GLU A 24 5.34 29.45 -2.35
N ALA A 25 4.57 29.04 -3.37
CA ALA A 25 3.30 29.68 -3.69
C ALA A 25 2.30 29.56 -2.53
N ALA A 26 2.21 28.39 -1.88
CA ALA A 26 1.35 28.20 -0.71
C ALA A 26 1.75 29.11 0.47
N SER A 27 3.04 29.26 0.76
CA SER A 27 3.51 30.17 1.81
C SER A 27 3.23 31.64 1.49
N LYS A 28 3.34 32.04 0.21
CA LYS A 28 2.97 33.41 -0.24
C LYS A 28 1.47 33.69 -0.10
N LEU A 29 0.64 32.65 -0.08
CA LEU A 29 -0.80 32.73 0.18
C LEU A 29 -1.14 32.58 1.68
N GLU A 30 -0.14 32.65 2.56
CA GLU A 30 -0.31 32.62 4.02
C GLU A 30 -0.97 31.34 4.55
N LEU A 31 -0.81 30.21 3.83
CA LEU A 31 -1.20 28.90 4.36
C LEU A 31 -0.34 28.55 5.58
N PRO A 32 -0.92 27.95 6.64
CA PRO A 32 -0.17 27.47 7.79
C PRO A 32 1.04 26.62 7.39
N GLU A 33 2.16 26.82 8.07
CA GLU A 33 3.44 26.22 7.68
C GLU A 33 3.38 24.69 7.68
N ASP A 34 2.64 24.10 8.62
CA ASP A 34 2.40 22.67 8.74
C ASP A 34 1.62 22.10 7.53
N ILE A 35 0.72 22.88 6.94
CA ILE A 35 -0.04 22.54 5.73
C ILE A 35 0.81 22.74 4.47
N ALA A 36 1.43 23.91 4.32
CA ALA A 36 2.28 24.25 3.17
C ALA A 36 3.46 23.26 3.03
N ASN A 37 4.04 22.84 4.15
CA ASN A 37 5.19 21.93 4.21
C ASN A 37 4.82 20.47 4.49
N ARG A 38 3.53 20.12 4.55
CA ARG A 38 3.08 18.74 4.76
C ARG A 38 3.69 17.78 3.74
N LYS A 39 4.12 16.60 4.19
CA LYS A 39 4.58 15.53 3.31
C LYS A 39 3.40 14.97 2.50
N LYS A 40 3.61 14.77 1.18
CA LYS A 40 2.58 14.17 0.32
C LYS A 40 2.24 12.77 0.83
N LYS A 41 0.96 12.52 1.10
CA LYS A 41 0.37 11.20 1.28
C LYS A 41 -0.67 11.01 0.18
N ALA A 42 -0.56 9.95 -0.61
CA ALA A 42 -1.55 9.69 -1.66
C ALA A 42 -2.90 9.35 -1.05
N ALA A 43 -3.99 9.72 -1.72
CA ALA A 43 -5.34 9.68 -1.16
C ALA A 43 -5.71 8.29 -0.64
N GLN A 44 -5.38 7.23 -1.39
CA GLN A 44 -5.68 5.84 -1.02
C GLN A 44 -5.09 5.39 0.33
N TYR A 45 -3.95 5.95 0.73
CA TYR A 45 -3.33 5.70 2.04
C TYR A 45 -3.84 6.65 3.11
N GLY A 46 -4.23 7.86 2.71
CA GLY A 46 -4.77 8.89 3.61
C GLY A 46 -6.19 8.56 4.08
N SER A 47 -7.03 8.08 3.17
CA SER A 47 -8.43 7.72 3.40
C SER A 47 -8.63 6.31 3.96
N GLY A 48 -7.60 5.45 3.93
CA GLY A 48 -7.73 4.04 4.26
C GLY A 48 -8.40 3.20 3.16
N SER A 49 -8.73 3.79 2.00
CA SER A 49 -9.40 3.09 0.90
C SER A 49 -8.62 1.87 0.40
N GLN A 50 -7.28 1.92 0.38
CA GLN A 50 -6.49 0.74 0.01
C GLN A 50 -6.69 -0.42 0.98
N LYS A 51 -6.78 -0.15 2.28
CA LYS A 51 -7.02 -1.19 3.29
C LYS A 51 -8.41 -1.79 3.10
N ALA A 52 -9.42 -0.94 2.93
CA ALA A 52 -10.79 -1.38 2.66
C ALA A 52 -10.88 -2.26 1.41
N ILE A 53 -10.22 -1.86 0.31
CA ILE A 53 -10.15 -2.65 -0.92
C ILE A 53 -9.44 -3.99 -0.67
N LYS A 54 -8.31 -3.99 0.05
CA LYS A 54 -7.58 -5.24 0.40
C LYS A 54 -8.44 -6.20 1.21
N ASP A 55 -9.21 -5.68 2.16
CA ASP A 55 -10.10 -6.48 3.00
C ASP A 55 -11.28 -7.05 2.19
N ILE A 56 -11.80 -6.32 1.20
CA ILE A 56 -12.85 -6.79 0.28
C ILE A 56 -12.30 -7.87 -0.68
N ILE A 57 -11.07 -7.68 -1.19
CA ILE A 57 -10.43 -8.59 -2.16
C ILE A 57 -9.86 -9.85 -1.51
N LYS A 58 -10.01 -10.08 -0.19
CA LYS A 58 -9.67 -11.36 0.45
C LYS A 58 -10.55 -12.49 -0.10
N HIS A 59 -10.20 -12.97 -1.29
CA HIS A 59 -10.79 -14.14 -1.91
C HIS A 59 -10.25 -15.37 -1.21
N LYS A 60 -11.14 -16.07 -0.50
CA LYS A 60 -10.85 -17.35 0.14
C LYS A 60 -10.74 -18.41 -0.97
N ILE A 61 -9.53 -18.71 -1.41
CA ILE A 61 -9.28 -19.86 -2.30
C ILE A 61 -9.07 -21.09 -1.40
N GLU A 62 -10.10 -21.94 -1.32
CA GLU A 62 -10.04 -23.20 -0.59
C GLU A 62 -9.47 -24.30 -1.49
N PHE A 63 -8.24 -24.74 -1.24
CA PHE A 63 -7.74 -25.98 -1.83
C PHE A 63 -8.04 -27.15 -0.92
N LYS A 64 -8.83 -28.10 -1.43
CA LYS A 64 -9.01 -29.42 -0.81
C LYS A 64 -7.92 -30.34 -1.37
N ILE A 65 -6.88 -30.56 -0.59
CA ILE A 65 -5.82 -31.51 -0.91
C ILE A 65 -5.92 -32.65 0.08
N GLU A 66 -6.10 -33.86 -0.42
CA GLU A 66 -6.13 -35.08 0.37
C GLU A 66 -4.70 -35.56 0.60
N PHE A 67 -4.37 -35.83 1.86
CA PHE A 67 -3.06 -36.35 2.25
C PHE A 67 -3.24 -37.68 2.97
N GLU A 68 -2.50 -38.70 2.53
CA GLU A 68 -2.46 -40.02 3.17
C GLU A 68 -1.77 -39.96 4.54
N ASN A 69 -0.86 -39.01 4.75
CA ASN A 69 -0.03 -38.92 5.95
C ASN A 69 -0.28 -37.62 6.74
N LYS A 70 -0.89 -37.76 7.93
CA LYS A 70 -1.18 -36.67 8.89
C LYS A 70 0.05 -35.84 9.29
N LYS A 71 1.24 -36.45 9.31
CA LYS A 71 2.47 -35.76 9.72
C LYS A 71 2.96 -34.77 8.66
N LEU A 72 2.85 -35.14 7.38
CA LEU A 72 3.16 -34.27 6.25
C LEU A 72 2.17 -33.11 6.14
N GLN A 73 0.87 -33.41 6.36
CA GLN A 73 -0.19 -32.41 6.39
C GLN A 73 0.11 -31.29 7.40
N ASN A 74 0.45 -31.63 8.65
CA ASN A 74 0.71 -30.64 9.70
C ASN A 74 1.96 -29.79 9.42
N LEU A 75 3.01 -30.38 8.86
CA LEU A 75 4.23 -29.66 8.48
C LEU A 75 3.95 -28.66 7.36
N LEU A 76 3.21 -29.08 6.32
CA LEU A 76 2.82 -28.23 5.21
C LEU A 76 1.87 -27.11 5.66
N GLN A 77 0.85 -27.42 6.46
CA GLN A 77 -0.06 -26.44 7.03
C GLN A 77 0.71 -25.36 7.80
N LYS A 78 1.68 -25.76 8.64
CA LYS A 78 2.50 -24.83 9.42
C LYS A 78 3.38 -23.96 8.53
N GLN A 79 4.05 -24.54 7.55
CA GLN A 79 4.90 -23.78 6.60
C GLN A 79 4.08 -22.84 5.72
N LEU A 80 2.93 -23.27 5.20
CA LEU A 80 2.05 -22.47 4.35
C LEU A 80 1.40 -21.33 5.14
N ASN A 81 0.92 -21.57 6.35
CA ASN A 81 0.39 -20.51 7.22
C ASN A 81 1.46 -19.48 7.58
N GLN A 82 2.72 -19.90 7.73
CA GLN A 82 3.83 -18.98 8.02
C GLN A 82 4.29 -18.19 6.78
N ARG A 83 4.10 -18.74 5.57
CA ARG A 83 4.42 -18.08 4.28
C ARG A 83 3.28 -17.20 3.75
N MET A 84 2.03 -17.55 4.06
CA MET A 84 0.83 -16.82 3.65
C MET A 84 0.65 -15.57 4.51
N LEU A 85 1.38 -14.52 4.17
CA LEU A 85 1.40 -13.27 4.92
C LEU A 85 0.20 -12.35 4.68
N ASP A 86 -0.78 -12.68 3.84
CA ASP A 86 -1.85 -11.73 3.51
C ASP A 86 -3.13 -12.38 2.96
N GLY A 87 -3.98 -12.93 3.84
CA GLY A 87 -5.39 -13.16 3.52
C GLY A 87 -5.79 -14.53 2.94
N TRP A 88 -4.93 -15.53 3.07
CA TRP A 88 -5.16 -16.88 2.54
C TRP A 88 -5.40 -17.88 3.68
N ILE A 89 -6.37 -18.78 3.54
CA ILE A 89 -6.65 -19.86 4.50
C ILE A 89 -6.74 -21.18 3.72
N LEU A 90 -5.80 -22.10 3.97
CA LEU A 90 -5.79 -23.45 3.39
C LEU A 90 -6.47 -24.44 4.34
N LEU A 91 -7.43 -25.24 3.85
CA LEU A 91 -8.09 -26.29 4.63
C LEU A 91 -7.66 -27.67 4.13
N LEU A 92 -6.79 -28.35 4.89
CA LEU A 92 -6.37 -29.72 4.60
C LEU A 92 -7.28 -30.73 5.32
N LYS A 93 -7.69 -31.80 4.64
CA LYS A 93 -8.46 -32.91 5.24
C LYS A 93 -7.73 -34.25 5.06
N THR A 94 -7.98 -35.18 5.98
CA THR A 94 -7.55 -36.59 5.91
C THR A 94 -8.76 -37.51 5.74
N ILE A 95 -8.53 -38.64 5.07
CA ILE A 95 -9.42 -39.82 5.07
C ILE A 95 -9.31 -40.54 6.41
#